data_AF-A0A535K4S0-F1
#
_entry.id   AF-A0A535K4S0-F1
#
_cell.length_a   1.000
_cell.length_b   1.000
_cell.length_c   1.000
_cell.angle_alpha   90.00
_cell.angle_beta   90.00
_cell.angle_gamma   90.00
#
_symmetry.space_group_name_H-M   'P 1'
#
loop_
_entity.id
_entity.type
_entity.pdbx_description
1 polymer ?
#
loop_
_entity_poly.entity_id
_entity_poly.type
_entity_poly.pdbx_seq_one_letter_code
_entity_poly.pdbx_strand_id
1 'polypeptide(L)'
;VQPMDPRPRRAVEQARAWTRGEVTMTQTRSAAGHANAAAPELSGAARHAAHAAGQAAAVAHVAAHELGAAAYAIKAARAAAPQGEGDRAGRRECCWQRERLPLAIRDLVLDDQRLRNAICWSVFDC
;
A
#
# COMPACT_ATOMS: atom_id res chain seq x y z
N VAL A 1 13.06 10.51 6.97
CA VAL A 1 12.29 9.45 7.66
C VAL A 1 11.98 9.97 9.06
N GLN A 2 10.73 9.92 9.52
CA GLN A 2 10.39 10.12 10.94
C GLN A 2 10.10 8.73 11.54
N PRO A 3 11.11 8.02 12.08
CA PRO A 3 10.97 6.61 12.45
C PRO A 3 9.96 6.38 13.59
N MET A 4 9.68 7.43 14.37
CA MET A 4 8.83 7.41 15.56
C MET A 4 7.40 7.88 15.29
N ASP A 5 7.05 8.26 14.06
CA ASP A 5 5.65 8.57 13.73
C ASP A 5 4.81 7.28 13.75
N PRO A 6 3.87 7.12 14.71
CA PRO A 6 3.10 5.89 14.81
C PRO A 6 1.99 5.79 13.76
N ARG A 7 1.66 6.88 13.05
CA ARG A 7 0.46 6.95 12.19
C ARG A 7 0.44 5.87 11.09
N PRO A 8 1.53 5.64 10.30
CA PRO A 8 1.52 4.59 9.28
C PRO A 8 1.42 3.18 9.89
N ARG A 9 2.17 2.90 10.96
CA ARG A 9 2.15 1.59 11.63
C ARG A 9 0.75 1.28 12.16
N ARG A 10 0.14 2.25 12.84
CA ARG A 10 -1.22 2.14 13.39
C ARG A 10 -2.25 1.86 12.30
N ALA A 11 -2.13 2.45 11.11
CA ALA A 11 -3.05 2.16 10.01
C ALA A 11 -2.97 0.69 9.57
N VAL A 12 -1.77 0.13 9.42
CA VAL A 12 -1.59 -1.31 9.10
C VAL A 12 -2.14 -2.21 10.21
N GLU A 13 -1.89 -1.86 11.47
CA GLU A 13 -2.42 -2.60 12.63
C GLU A 13 -3.95 -2.60 12.66
N GLN A 14 -4.59 -1.44 12.40
CA GLN A 14 -6.04 -1.31 12.34
C GLN A 14 -6.63 -2.09 11.16
N ALA A 15 -5.99 -2.06 9.99
CA ALA A 15 -6.41 -2.89 8.84
C ALA A 15 -6.43 -4.39 9.21
N ARG A 16 -5.38 -4.87 9.89
CA ARG A 16 -5.30 -6.26 10.37
C ARG A 16 -6.34 -6.55 11.45
N ALA A 17 -6.55 -5.65 12.40
CA ALA A 17 -7.58 -5.80 13.44
C ALA A 17 -8.98 -5.89 12.83
N TRP A 18 -9.27 -5.10 11.79
CA TRP A 18 -10.54 -5.14 11.09
C TRP A 18 -10.78 -6.50 10.43
N THR A 19 -9.77 -7.11 9.80
CA THR A 19 -9.90 -8.47 9.23
C THR A 19 -10.21 -9.56 10.27
N ARG A 20 -9.95 -9.28 11.56
CA ARG A 20 -10.29 -10.17 12.69
C ARG A 20 -11.59 -9.78 13.39
N GLY A 21 -12.29 -8.74 12.93
CA GLY A 21 -13.53 -8.25 13.55
C GLY A 21 -13.33 -7.47 14.86
N GLU A 22 -12.10 -7.06 15.18
CA GLU A 22 -11.76 -6.40 16.46
C GLU A 22 -12.06 -4.90 16.48
N VAL A 23 -12.12 -4.27 15.31
CA VAL A 23 -12.39 -2.84 15.16
C VAL A 23 -13.41 -2.61 14.05
N THR A 24 -14.12 -1.50 14.14
CA THR A 24 -15.10 -1.07 13.14
C THR A 24 -14.42 -0.55 11.87
N MET A 25 -15.18 -0.53 10.77
CA MET A 25 -14.78 0.16 9.55
C MET A 25 -14.39 1.62 9.83
N THR A 26 -15.20 2.34 10.61
CA THR A 26 -14.96 3.76 10.93
C THR A 26 -13.64 3.97 11.67
N GLN A 27 -13.30 3.13 12.66
CA GLN A 27 -12.02 3.20 13.35
C GLN A 27 -10.83 3.00 12.40
N THR A 28 -10.95 2.04 11.48
CA THR A 28 -9.93 1.76 10.47
C THR A 28 -9.80 2.92 9.48
N ARG A 29 -10.92 3.48 9.01
CA ARG A 29 -10.94 4.66 8.12
C ARG A 29 -10.33 5.89 8.78
N SER A 30 -10.57 6.12 10.07
CA SER A 30 -9.92 7.21 10.81
C SER A 30 -8.39 7.02 10.87
N ALA A 31 -7.92 5.79 11.08
CA ALA A 31 -6.50 5.49 11.04
C ALA A 31 -5.89 5.70 9.64
N ALA A 32 -6.62 5.38 8.58
CA ALA A 32 -6.24 5.71 7.21
C ALA A 32 -6.03 7.20 7.01
N GLY A 33 -6.97 8.02 7.50
CA GLY A 33 -6.89 9.49 7.48
C GLY A 33 -5.63 10.01 8.20
N HIS A 34 -5.32 9.48 9.38
CA HIS A 34 -4.12 9.85 10.12
C HIS A 34 -2.83 9.49 9.36
N ALA A 35 -2.74 8.29 8.77
CA ALA A 35 -1.58 7.91 7.96
C ALA A 35 -1.40 8.82 6.73
N ASN A 36 -2.49 9.18 6.05
CA ASN A 36 -2.44 10.11 4.93
C ASN A 36 -2.02 11.53 5.35
N ALA A 37 -2.46 11.99 6.53
CA ALA A 37 -2.05 13.28 7.09
C ALA A 37 -0.56 13.34 7.45
N ALA A 38 0.14 12.21 7.56
CA ALA A 38 1.59 12.17 7.76
C ALA A 38 2.37 12.46 6.46
N ALA A 39 1.79 12.16 5.30
CA ALA A 39 2.50 12.17 4.02
C ALA A 39 3.05 13.54 3.56
N PRO A 40 2.38 14.69 3.80
CA PRO A 40 2.89 16.01 3.37
C PRO A 40 4.27 16.36 3.93
N GLU A 41 4.54 15.98 5.18
CA GLU A 41 5.80 16.26 5.89
C GLU A 41 6.95 15.31 5.52
N LEU A 42 6.65 14.22 4.79
CA LEU A 42 7.61 13.19 4.41
C LEU A 42 8.05 13.36 2.96
N SER A 43 9.12 12.69 2.55
CA SER A 43 9.56 12.62 1.15
C SER A 43 10.05 11.21 0.79
N GLY A 44 10.17 10.94 -0.51
CA GLY A 44 10.67 9.66 -1.04
C GLY A 44 9.93 8.43 -0.50
N ALA A 45 10.69 7.42 -0.12
CA ALA A 45 10.15 6.13 0.36
C ALA A 45 9.19 6.28 1.55
N ALA A 46 9.49 7.19 2.50
CA ALA A 46 8.67 7.38 3.69
C ALA A 46 7.27 7.91 3.35
N ARG A 47 7.18 8.87 2.41
CA ARG A 47 5.89 9.40 1.94
C ARG A 47 5.06 8.30 1.28
N HIS A 48 5.67 7.51 0.41
CA HIS A 48 4.98 6.42 -0.27
C HIS A 48 4.55 5.31 0.68
N ALA A 49 5.37 4.97 1.69
CA ALA A 49 4.99 4.02 2.73
C ALA A 49 3.80 4.51 3.57
N ALA A 50 3.74 5.80 3.90
CA ALA A 50 2.60 6.39 4.60
C ALA A 50 1.30 6.28 3.78
N HIS A 51 1.35 6.59 2.49
CA HIS A 51 0.21 6.40 1.59
C HIS A 51 -0.18 4.92 1.46
N ALA A 52 0.78 4.01 1.32
CA ALA A 52 0.49 2.58 1.22
C ALA A 52 -0.26 2.08 2.47
N ALA A 53 0.20 2.49 3.66
CA ALA A 53 -0.46 2.17 4.93
C ALA A 53 -1.87 2.77 5.03
N GLY A 54 -2.04 4.03 4.62
CA GLY A 54 -3.35 4.70 4.58
C GLY A 54 -4.33 3.99 3.66
N GLN A 55 -3.90 3.62 2.45
CA GLN A 55 -4.71 2.87 1.49
C GLN A 55 -5.09 1.49 2.03
N ALA A 56 -4.16 0.76 2.64
CA ALA A 56 -4.42 -0.55 3.24
C ALA A 56 -5.52 -0.49 4.33
N ALA A 57 -5.52 0.55 5.16
CA ALA A 57 -6.57 0.78 6.15
C ALA A 57 -7.90 1.20 5.51
N ALA A 58 -7.87 1.98 4.42
CA ALA A 58 -9.07 2.43 3.73
C ALA A 58 -9.86 1.30 3.02
N VAL A 59 -9.24 0.14 2.79
CA VAL A 59 -9.92 -1.06 2.24
C VAL A 59 -11.16 -1.46 3.05
N ALA A 60 -11.12 -1.27 4.37
CA ALA A 60 -12.29 -1.54 5.23
C ALA A 60 -13.52 -0.72 4.85
N HIS A 61 -13.32 0.47 4.28
CA HIS A 61 -14.40 1.33 3.78
C HIS A 61 -14.83 0.95 2.37
N VAL A 62 -13.88 0.69 1.46
CA VAL A 62 -14.17 0.26 0.09
C VAL A 62 -13.03 -0.55 -0.53
N ALA A 63 -13.42 -1.65 -1.18
CA ALA A 63 -12.64 -2.53 -2.07
C ALA A 63 -11.43 -1.87 -2.73
N ALA A 64 -11.76 -0.87 -3.55
CA ALA A 64 -10.92 -0.17 -4.53
C ALA A 64 -9.66 0.53 -3.98
N HIS A 65 -9.41 0.50 -2.67
CA HIS A 65 -8.15 0.97 -2.08
C HIS A 65 -7.04 -0.11 -2.07
N GLU A 66 -7.38 -1.36 -2.34
CA GLU A 66 -6.46 -2.50 -2.48
C GLU A 66 -5.30 -2.23 -3.47
N LEU A 67 -5.59 -1.71 -4.66
CA LEU A 67 -4.56 -1.38 -5.66
C LEU A 67 -3.68 -0.21 -5.21
N GLY A 68 -4.28 0.79 -4.57
CA GLY A 68 -3.56 1.93 -4.02
C GLY A 68 -2.50 1.50 -3.02
N ALA A 69 -2.84 0.57 -2.12
CA ALA A 69 -1.91 0.04 -1.14
C ALA A 69 -0.70 -0.65 -1.81
N ALA A 70 -0.97 -1.54 -2.77
CA ALA A 70 0.04 -2.26 -3.53
C ALA A 70 0.94 -1.32 -4.35
N ALA A 71 0.34 -0.38 -5.08
CA ALA A 71 1.06 0.54 -5.96
C ALA A 71 1.98 1.49 -5.18
N TYR A 72 1.51 2.06 -4.07
CA TYR A 72 2.35 2.93 -3.24
C TYR A 72 3.47 2.15 -2.52
N ALA A 73 3.23 0.88 -2.13
CA ALA A 73 4.29 0.03 -1.59
C ALA A 73 5.42 -0.19 -2.63
N ILE A 74 5.06 -0.44 -3.90
CA ILE A 74 6.04 -0.53 -5.01
C ILE A 74 6.80 0.80 -5.16
N LYS A 75 6.12 1.95 -5.13
CA LYS A 75 6.80 3.26 -5.19
C LYS A 75 7.72 3.50 -3.99
N ALA A 76 7.35 3.01 -2.81
CA ALA A 76 8.21 3.07 -1.63
C ALA A 76 9.48 2.24 -1.84
N ALA A 77 9.36 1.01 -2.37
CA ALA A 77 10.50 0.16 -2.70
C ALA A 77 11.41 0.79 -3.76
N ARG A 78 10.83 1.38 -4.83
CA ARG A 78 11.60 2.10 -5.86
C ARG A 78 12.39 3.27 -5.26
N ALA A 79 11.75 4.06 -4.40
CA ALA A 79 12.36 5.23 -3.78
C ALA A 79 13.36 4.91 -2.66
N ALA A 80 13.32 3.71 -2.10
CA ALA A 80 14.28 3.24 -1.09
C ALA A 80 15.53 2.59 -1.72
N ALA A 81 15.48 2.26 -3.01
CA ALA A 81 16.57 1.59 -3.70
C ALA A 81 17.76 2.52 -3.93
N PRO A 82 18.99 1.97 -4.05
CA PRO A 82 20.15 2.70 -4.55
C PRO A 82 19.87 3.38 -5.90
N GLN A 83 20.62 4.45 -6.19
CA GLN A 83 20.49 5.18 -7.45
C GLN A 83 20.68 4.24 -8.64
N GLY A 84 19.75 4.28 -9.60
CA GLY A 84 19.74 3.40 -10.78
C GLY A 84 19.09 2.03 -10.57
N GLU A 85 18.76 1.64 -9.33
CA GLU A 85 18.14 0.34 -9.04
C GLU A 85 16.62 0.38 -8.80
N GLY A 86 16.02 1.57 -8.85
CA GLY A 86 14.60 1.80 -8.55
C GLY A 86 13.67 0.85 -9.31
N ASP A 87 13.77 0.78 -10.64
CA ASP A 87 12.90 -0.07 -11.46
C ASP A 87 13.03 -1.55 -11.12
N ARG A 88 14.27 -2.02 -10.89
CA ARG A 88 14.52 -3.42 -10.49
C ARG A 88 13.90 -3.71 -9.12
N ALA A 89 14.03 -2.79 -8.16
CA ALA A 89 13.41 -2.93 -6.85
C ALA A 89 11.88 -2.95 -6.94
N GLY A 90 11.30 -2.09 -7.78
CA GLY A 90 9.86 -2.07 -8.00
C GLY A 90 9.31 -3.35 -8.62
N ARG A 91 9.99 -3.92 -9.62
CA ARG A 91 9.60 -5.21 -10.21
C ARG A 91 9.69 -6.34 -9.19
N ARG A 92 10.77 -6.40 -8.40
CA ARG A 92 10.90 -7.39 -7.31
C ARG A 92 9.76 -7.29 -6.29
N GLU A 93 9.42 -6.08 -5.87
CA GLU A 93 8.31 -5.84 -4.95
C GLU A 93 6.97 -6.29 -5.55
N CYS A 94 6.72 -5.98 -6.83
CA CYS A 94 5.50 -6.42 -7.51
C CYS A 94 5.40 -7.95 -7.63
N CYS A 95 6.48 -8.62 -8.06
CA CYS A 95 6.53 -10.09 -8.10
C CYS A 95 6.29 -10.70 -6.70
N TRP A 96 6.96 -10.16 -5.68
CA TRP A 96 6.80 -10.61 -4.30
C TRP A 96 5.34 -10.45 -3.82
N GLN A 97 4.68 -9.32 -4.10
CA GLN A 97 3.26 -9.13 -3.77
C GLN A 97 2.38 -10.18 -4.45
N ARG A 98 2.62 -10.49 -5.74
CA ARG A 98 1.88 -11.50 -6.50
C ARG A 98 2.06 -12.92 -5.96
N GLU A 99 3.28 -13.26 -5.53
CA GLU A 99 3.58 -14.56 -4.89
C GLU A 99 2.86 -14.75 -3.55
N ARG A 100 2.50 -13.64 -2.88
CA ARG A 100 1.80 -13.64 -1.58
C ARG A 100 0.27 -13.66 -1.71
N LEU A 101 -0.27 -13.56 -2.94
CA LEU A 101 -1.71 -13.60 -3.15
C LEU A 101 -2.30 -14.98 -2.85
N PRO A 102 -3.39 -15.06 -2.07
CA PRO A 102 -4.14 -16.30 -1.93
C PRO A 102 -4.66 -16.77 -3.29
N LEU A 103 -4.56 -18.09 -3.57
CA LEU A 103 -4.98 -18.68 -4.85
C LEU A 103 -6.42 -18.30 -5.22
N ALA A 104 -7.32 -18.25 -4.23
CA ALA A 104 -8.74 -17.97 -4.43
C ALA A 104 -9.06 -16.58 -5.03
N ILE A 105 -8.17 -15.60 -4.88
CA ILE A 105 -8.37 -14.23 -5.38
C ILE A 105 -7.29 -13.78 -6.36
N ARG A 106 -6.33 -14.66 -6.67
CA ARG A 106 -5.14 -14.29 -7.44
C ARG A 106 -5.50 -13.74 -8.82
N ASP A 107 -6.33 -14.45 -9.56
CA ASP A 107 -6.71 -14.05 -10.93
C ASP A 107 -7.49 -12.74 -10.94
N LEU A 108 -8.38 -12.53 -9.95
CA LEU A 108 -9.12 -11.29 -9.78
C LEU A 108 -8.17 -10.10 -9.56
N VAL A 109 -7.20 -10.25 -8.66
CA VAL A 109 -6.23 -9.18 -8.37
C VAL A 109 -5.32 -8.92 -9.56
N LEU A 110 -4.89 -9.94 -10.29
CA LEU A 110 -4.03 -9.76 -11.47
C LEU A 110 -4.76 -9.09 -12.64
N ASP A 111 -6.01 -9.47 -12.90
CA ASP A 111 -6.83 -8.83 -13.93
C ASP A 111 -7.09 -7.36 -13.57
N ASP A 112 -7.34 -7.10 -12.30
CA ASP A 112 -7.57 -5.77 -11.79
C ASP A 112 -6.32 -4.87 -11.86
N GLN A 113 -5.16 -5.41 -11.49
CA GLN A 113 -3.86 -4.75 -11.70
C GLN A 113 -3.66 -4.40 -13.18
N ARG A 114 -4.00 -5.31 -14.10
CA ARG A 114 -3.88 -5.10 -15.55
C ARG A 114 -4.81 -3.99 -16.04
N LEU A 115 -6.09 -4.02 -15.66
CA LEU A 115 -7.10 -3.05 -16.10
C LEU A 115 -6.83 -1.64 -15.59
N ARG A 116 -6.34 -1.51 -14.34
CA ARG A 116 -6.17 -0.22 -13.66
C ARG A 116 -4.70 0.23 -13.59
N ASN A 117 -3.76 -0.45 -14.26
CA ASN A 117 -2.33 -0.15 -14.14
C ASN A 117 -1.99 1.30 -14.52
N ALA A 118 -2.66 1.84 -15.54
CA ALA A 118 -2.42 3.21 -16.01
C ALA A 118 -2.65 4.26 -14.92
N ILE A 119 -3.71 4.10 -14.11
CA ILE A 119 -4.00 5.02 -12.99
C ILE A 119 -3.06 4.77 -11.78
N CYS A 120 -2.38 3.61 -11.76
CA CYS A 120 -1.36 3.24 -10.79
C CYS A 120 0.07 3.45 -11.31
N TRP A 121 0.28 4.34 -12.29
CA TRP A 121 1.60 4.69 -12.83
C TRP A 121 2.37 3.52 -13.45
N SER A 122 1.66 2.53 -14.00
CA SER A 122 2.25 1.35 -14.63
C SER A 122 3.19 0.55 -13.72
N VAL A 123 3.00 0.64 -12.40
CA VAL A 123 3.92 0.00 -11.44
C VAL A 123 3.78 -1.52 -11.38
N PHE A 124 2.70 -2.07 -11.93
CA PHE A 124 2.45 -3.51 -11.97
C PHE A 124 3.06 -4.22 -13.20
N ASP A 125 3.78 -3.50 -14.07
CA ASP A 125 4.55 -4.09 -15.17
C ASP A 125 5.86 -4.67 -14.58
N CYS A 126 5.82 -5.96 -14.22
CA CYS A 126 6.93 -6.69 -13.63
C CYS A 126 7.43 -7.84 -14.49
#